data_AF-A0AAN4WHT9-F1
#
_entry.id   AF-A0AAN4WHT9-F1
#
_cell.length_a   1.000
_cell.length_b   1.000
_cell.length_c   1.000
_cell.angle_alpha   90.00
_cell.angle_beta   90.00
_cell.angle_gamma   90.00
#
_symmetry.space_group_name_H-M   'P 1'
#
loop_
_entity.id
_entity.type
_entity.pdbx_description
1 polymer ?
#
loop_
_entity_poly.entity_id
_entity_poly.type
_entity_poly.pdbx_seq_one_letter_code
_entity_poly.pdbx_strand_id
1 'polypeptide(L)'
;MIYRELYLYATHIFNPLNLPAEDVIQDIFTDIWLRESVQFSSIPYIKTFCFIALKNAYKNKIKHLGYQQRFELESKIENEFSEDIEQVELFHSLYESLKFLPDDHATVIRMYLEGWKPEEIATKLGLALQTVYNKRREAILILRKHMVK
;
A
#
# COMPACT_ATOMS: atom_id res chain seq x y z
N MET A 1 5.34 15.47 3.11
CA MET A 1 5.59 14.96 1.74
C MET A 1 4.43 14.14 1.18
N ILE A 2 3.69 13.38 2.00
CA ILE A 2 2.59 12.48 1.61
C ILE A 2 1.45 13.18 0.84
N TYR A 3 1.00 14.35 1.30
CA TYR A 3 -0.13 15.07 0.68
C TYR A 3 0.11 15.41 -0.79
N ARG A 4 1.32 15.87 -1.15
CA ARG A 4 1.65 16.25 -2.54
C ARG A 4 1.57 15.07 -3.50
N GLU A 5 2.01 13.89 -3.05
CA GLU A 5 1.99 12.68 -3.87
C GLU A 5 0.56 12.17 -4.05
N LEU A 6 -0.24 12.18 -2.98
CA LEU A 6 -1.66 11.86 -3.05
C LEU A 6 -2.42 12.84 -3.93
N TYR A 7 -2.09 14.13 -3.85
CA TYR A 7 -2.70 15.19 -4.66
C TYR A 7 -2.47 14.99 -6.15
N LEU A 8 -1.23 14.74 -6.56
CA LEU A 8 -0.89 14.49 -7.96
C LEU A 8 -1.62 13.24 -8.49
N TYR A 9 -1.63 12.16 -7.72
CA TYR A 9 -2.33 10.94 -8.08
C TYR A 9 -3.84 11.13 -8.16
N ALA A 10 -4.45 11.75 -7.15
CA ALA A 10 -5.87 12.07 -7.12
C ALA A 10 -6.28 12.97 -8.29
N THR A 11 -5.48 13.99 -8.59
CA THR A 11 -5.72 14.86 -9.75
C THR A 11 -5.72 14.06 -11.04
N HIS A 12 -4.75 13.16 -11.23
CA HIS A 12 -4.69 12.31 -12.42
C HIS A 12 -5.95 11.44 -12.58
N ILE A 13 -6.34 10.72 -11.53
CA ILE A 13 -7.42 9.72 -11.62
C ILE A 13 -8.83 10.34 -11.56
N PHE A 14 -9.02 11.48 -10.88
CA PHE A 14 -10.34 12.12 -10.71
C PHE A 14 -10.63 13.25 -11.71
N ASN A 15 -9.62 13.75 -12.44
CA ASN A 15 -9.83 14.76 -13.48
C ASN A 15 -10.89 14.35 -14.54
N PRO A 16 -10.93 13.09 -15.05
CA PRO A 16 -11.98 12.66 -15.97
C PRO A 16 -13.40 12.68 -15.36
N LEU A 17 -13.50 12.65 -14.03
CA LEU A 17 -14.76 12.69 -13.29
C LEU A 17 -15.17 14.12 -12.90
N ASN A 18 -14.38 15.14 -13.25
CA ASN A 18 -14.54 16.54 -12.81
C ASN A 18 -14.67 16.67 -11.28
N LEU A 19 -13.97 15.82 -10.53
CA LEU A 19 -13.93 15.85 -9.08
C LEU A 19 -12.62 16.50 -8.60
N PRO A 20 -12.68 17.52 -7.73
CA PRO A 20 -11.49 18.09 -7.11
C PRO A 20 -10.72 17.03 -6.32
N ALA A 21 -9.40 17.00 -6.50
CA ALA A 21 -8.53 16.06 -5.79
C ALA A 21 -8.55 16.30 -4.28
N GLU A 22 -8.66 17.56 -3.88
CA GLU A 22 -8.75 18.02 -2.50
C GLU A 22 -9.94 17.40 -1.77
N ASP A 23 -11.12 17.41 -2.40
CA ASP A 23 -12.37 16.90 -1.80
C ASP A 23 -12.25 15.40 -1.51
N VAL A 24 -11.73 14.63 -2.47
CA VAL A 24 -11.58 13.17 -2.28
C VAL A 24 -10.52 12.84 -1.23
N ILE A 25 -9.42 13.59 -1.20
CA ILE A 25 -8.37 13.41 -0.19
C ILE A 25 -8.90 13.78 1.20
N GLN A 26 -9.71 14.83 1.30
CA GLN A 26 -10.36 15.25 2.54
C GLN A 26 -11.32 14.17 3.05
N ASP A 27 -12.14 13.58 2.17
CA ASP A 27 -13.03 12.47 2.52
C ASP A 27 -12.24 11.29 3.10
N ILE A 28 -11.11 10.92 2.47
CA ILE A 28 -10.26 9.81 2.93
C ILE A 28 -9.65 10.09 4.30
N PHE A 29 -9.11 11.29 4.52
CA PHE A 29 -8.54 11.64 5.82
C PHE A 29 -9.61 11.74 6.90
N THR A 30 -10.81 12.21 6.56
CA THR A 30 -11.95 12.24 7.47
C THR A 30 -12.37 10.82 7.86
N ASP A 31 -12.45 9.91 6.89
CA ASP A 31 -12.73 8.49 7.11
C ASP A 31 -11.71 7.81 8.00
N ILE A 32 -10.43 8.13 7.83
CA ILE A 32 -9.35 7.63 8.69
C ILE A 32 -9.51 8.18 10.11
N TRP A 33 -9.73 9.48 10.24
CA TRP A 33 -9.85 10.17 11.52
C TRP A 33 -11.05 9.66 12.36
N LEU A 34 -12.17 9.36 11.71
CA LEU A 34 -13.38 8.86 12.35
C LEU A 34 -13.29 7.40 12.79
N ARG A 35 -12.33 6.64 12.26
CA ARG A 35 -12.14 5.23 12.62
C ARG A 35 -11.15 5.10 13.78
N GLU A 36 -11.68 5.11 15.00
CA GLU A 36 -10.90 4.97 16.23
C GLU A 36 -10.07 3.67 16.31
N SER A 37 -10.43 2.64 15.52
CA SER A 37 -9.74 1.35 15.46
C SER A 37 -8.56 1.29 14.48
N VAL A 38 -8.39 2.29 13.62
CA VAL A 38 -7.33 2.28 12.60
C VAL A 38 -6.03 2.77 13.22
N GLN A 39 -5.12 1.83 13.46
CA GLN A 39 -3.75 2.11 13.88
C GLN A 39 -2.80 1.87 12.72
N PHE A 40 -1.98 2.87 12.38
CA PHE A 40 -0.96 2.72 11.37
C PHE A 40 0.40 2.46 12.03
N SER A 41 1.07 1.39 11.61
CA SER A 41 2.39 1.01 12.16
C SER A 41 3.52 1.92 11.68
N SER A 42 3.34 2.64 10.57
CA SER A 42 4.36 3.51 9.98
C SER A 42 3.79 4.49 8.94
N ILE A 43 4.55 5.54 8.61
CA ILE A 43 4.21 6.51 7.55
C ILE A 43 4.02 5.84 6.17
N PRO A 44 4.88 4.89 5.73
CA PRO A 44 4.65 4.15 4.50
C PRO A 44 3.30 3.42 4.48
N TYR A 45 2.87 2.84 5.61
CA TYR A 45 1.59 2.16 5.70
C TYR A 45 0.40 3.12 5.56
N ILE A 46 0.49 4.32 6.16
CA ILE A 46 -0.48 5.41 5.94
C ILE A 46 -0.56 5.77 4.46
N LYS A 47 0.61 5.94 3.82
CA LYS A 47 0.70 6.30 2.41
C LYS A 47 0.01 5.23 1.54
N THR A 48 0.39 3.96 1.68
CA THR A 48 -0.21 2.84 0.95
C THR A 48 -1.72 2.77 1.16
N PHE A 49 -2.19 2.92 2.41
CA PHE A 49 -3.62 2.95 2.71
C PHE A 49 -4.34 4.08 1.96
N CYS A 50 -3.78 5.30 1.96
CA CYS A 50 -4.39 6.44 1.28
C CYS A 50 -4.47 6.24 -0.25
N PHE A 51 -3.45 5.66 -0.87
CA PHE A 51 -3.48 5.31 -2.30
C PHE A 51 -4.56 4.26 -2.61
N ILE A 52 -4.70 3.22 -1.76
CA ILE A 52 -5.77 2.23 -1.88
C ILE A 52 -7.15 2.88 -1.74
N ALA A 53 -7.31 3.76 -0.75
CA ALA A 53 -8.56 4.47 -0.49
C ALA A 53 -8.97 5.36 -1.68
N LEU A 54 -8.03 6.11 -2.27
CA LEU A 54 -8.26 6.93 -3.48
C LEU A 54 -8.75 6.08 -4.65
N LYS A 55 -8.11 4.94 -4.87
CA LYS A 55 -8.49 4.00 -5.94
C LYS A 55 -9.86 3.37 -5.71
N ASN A 56 -10.19 3.01 -4.47
CA ASN A 56 -11.49 2.48 -4.12
C ASN A 56 -12.60 3.52 -4.28
N ALA A 57 -12.35 4.76 -3.87
CA ALA A 57 -13.25 5.89 -4.11
C ALA A 57 -13.50 6.09 -5.61
N TYR A 58 -12.44 6.05 -6.43
CA TYR A 58 -12.54 6.14 -7.88
C TYR A 58 -13.38 5.03 -8.50
N LYS A 59 -13.09 3.76 -8.14
CA LYS A 59 -13.89 2.60 -8.59
C LYS A 59 -15.36 2.71 -8.19
N ASN A 60 -15.64 3.17 -6.97
CA ASN A 60 -17.02 3.35 -6.51
C ASN A 60 -17.73 4.45 -7.32
N LYS A 61 -17.08 5.57 -7.61
CA LYS A 61 -17.66 6.62 -8.47
C LYS A 61 -17.96 6.10 -9.87
N ILE A 62 -17.05 5.34 -10.49
CA ILE A 62 -17.28 4.72 -11.80
C ILE A 62 -18.47 3.76 -11.79
N LYS A 63 -18.63 2.94 -10.74
CA LYS A 63 -19.76 2.00 -10.64
C LYS A 63 -21.12 2.69 -10.69
N HIS A 64 -21.20 3.96 -10.30
CA HIS A 64 -22.42 4.76 -10.33
C HIS A 64 -22.60 5.54 -11.63
N LEU A 65 -21.66 5.47 -12.59
CA LEU A 65 -21.80 6.06 -13.92
C LEU A 65 -22.62 5.15 -14.84
N GLY A 66 -23.28 5.77 -15.83
CA GLY A 66 -23.95 5.04 -16.91
C GLY A 66 -22.97 4.24 -17.76
N TYR A 67 -23.44 3.16 -18.38
CA TYR A 67 -22.62 2.20 -19.14
C TYR A 67 -21.69 2.86 -20.18
N GLN A 68 -22.19 3.85 -20.94
CA GLN A 68 -21.39 4.56 -21.96
C GLN A 68 -20.23 5.37 -21.36
N GLN A 69 -20.48 6.13 -20.29
CA GLN A 69 -19.44 6.92 -19.61
C GLN A 69 -18.39 6.02 -18.95
N ARG A 70 -18.83 4.89 -18.40
CA ARG A 70 -17.94 3.90 -17.79
C ARG A 70 -16.99 3.28 -18.83
N PHE A 71 -17.50 2.88 -19.99
CA PHE A 71 -16.70 2.27 -21.07
C PHE A 71 -15.65 3.25 -21.63
N GLU A 72 -16.01 4.52 -21.84
CA GLU A 72 -15.07 5.55 -22.30
C GLU A 72 -13.95 5.86 -21.28
N LEU A 73 -14.26 5.81 -19.98
CA LEU A 73 -13.27 6.01 -18.92
C LEU A 73 -12.37 4.79 -18.73
N GLU A 74 -12.95 3.58 -18.70
CA GLU A 74 -12.19 2.33 -18.55
C GLU A 74 -11.20 2.16 -19.72
N SER A 75 -11.63 2.42 -20.96
CA SER A 75 -10.78 2.36 -22.15
C SER A 75 -9.61 3.36 -22.16
N LYS A 76 -9.75 4.54 -21.54
CA LYS A 76 -8.66 5.55 -21.44
C LYS A 76 -7.61 5.21 -20.39
N ILE A 77 -7.96 4.37 -19.43
CA ILE A 77 -7.26 4.24 -18.15
C ILE A 77 -6.67 2.82 -17.96
N GLU A 78 -7.17 1.83 -18.70
CA GLU A 78 -6.73 0.43 -18.69
C GLU A 78 -5.22 0.23 -18.96
N ASN A 79 -4.57 1.13 -19.70
CA ASN A 79 -3.15 1.00 -20.05
C ASN A 79 -2.17 1.58 -19.00
N GLU A 80 -2.61 2.47 -18.11
CA GLU A 80 -1.75 3.05 -17.06
C GLU A 80 -1.97 2.41 -15.67
N PHE A 81 -3.13 1.80 -15.43
CA PHE A 81 -3.45 1.26 -14.12
C PHE A 81 -2.83 -0.12 -13.84
N SER A 82 -2.55 -0.94 -14.86
CA SER A 82 -2.10 -2.33 -14.68
C SER A 82 -0.81 -2.45 -13.85
N GLU A 83 0.17 -1.57 -14.07
CA GLU A 83 1.44 -1.57 -13.32
C GLU A 83 1.28 -1.15 -11.84
N ASP A 84 0.33 -0.26 -11.54
CA ASP A 84 0.04 0.20 -10.16
C ASP A 84 -0.92 -0.73 -9.39
N ILE A 85 -1.76 -1.51 -10.10
CA ILE A 85 -2.61 -2.55 -9.49
C ILE A 85 -1.75 -3.70 -8.99
N GLU A 86 -0.79 -4.16 -9.80
CA GLU A 86 0.11 -5.25 -9.44
C GLU A 86 0.92 -4.90 -8.19
N GLN A 87 1.45 -3.68 -8.08
CA GLN A 87 2.28 -3.31 -6.92
C GLN A 87 1.50 -3.24 -5.60
N VAL A 88 0.26 -2.74 -5.63
CA VAL A 88 -0.57 -2.64 -4.42
C VAL A 88 -1.07 -4.01 -3.95
N GLU A 89 -1.51 -4.87 -4.87
CA GLU A 89 -1.88 -6.25 -4.54
C GLU A 89 -0.66 -7.07 -4.10
N LEU A 90 0.49 -6.82 -4.70
CA LEU A 90 1.77 -7.42 -4.29
C LEU A 90 2.15 -6.99 -2.88
N PHE A 91 2.02 -5.70 -2.52
CA PHE A 91 2.30 -5.22 -1.16
C PHE A 91 1.34 -5.80 -0.13
N HIS A 92 0.05 -5.90 -0.46
CA HIS A 92 -0.94 -6.50 0.43
C HIS A 92 -0.69 -7.99 0.62
N SER A 93 -0.47 -8.73 -0.48
CA SER A 93 -0.10 -10.15 -0.47
C SER A 93 1.19 -10.39 0.32
N LEU A 94 2.19 -9.51 0.17
CA LEU A 94 3.44 -9.58 0.92
C LEU A 94 3.22 -9.37 2.42
N TYR A 95 2.43 -8.39 2.83
CA TYR A 95 2.10 -8.19 4.25
C TYR A 95 1.29 -9.34 4.85
N GLU A 96 0.32 -9.86 4.09
CA GLU A 96 -0.45 -11.05 4.49
C GLU A 96 0.45 -12.28 4.62
N SER A 97 1.46 -12.41 3.77
CA SER A 97 2.40 -13.54 3.83
C SER A 97 3.28 -13.53 5.08
N LEU A 98 3.41 -12.38 5.78
CA LEU A 98 4.17 -12.29 7.03
C LEU A 98 3.60 -13.17 8.14
N LYS A 99 2.31 -13.54 8.08
CA LYS A 99 1.69 -14.45 9.07
C LYS A 99 2.24 -15.87 9.02
N PHE A 100 2.93 -16.25 7.94
CA PHE A 100 3.57 -17.56 7.79
C PHE A 100 5.01 -17.57 8.34
N LEU A 101 5.53 -16.42 8.77
CA LEU A 101 6.84 -16.30 9.38
C LEU A 101 6.74 -16.45 10.90
N PRO A 102 7.78 -17.01 11.56
CA PRO A 102 7.94 -16.85 12.99
C PRO A 102 8.00 -15.36 13.38
N ASP A 103 7.49 -14.99 14.56
CA ASP A 103 7.28 -13.59 14.98
C ASP A 103 8.56 -12.73 14.89
N ASP A 104 9.71 -13.30 15.23
CA ASP A 104 11.00 -12.64 15.19
C ASP A 104 11.51 -12.40 13.76
N HIS A 105 11.13 -13.26 12.81
CA HIS A 105 11.41 -13.11 11.38
C HIS A 105 10.45 -12.12 10.71
N ALA A 106 9.16 -12.21 11.05
CA ALA A 106 8.14 -11.27 10.59
C ALA A 106 8.47 -9.83 10.99
N THR A 107 8.96 -9.64 12.22
CA THR A 107 9.39 -8.33 12.74
C THR A 107 10.54 -7.75 11.92
N VAL A 108 11.59 -8.54 11.64
CA VAL A 108 12.72 -8.10 10.82
C VAL A 108 12.27 -7.74 9.40
N ILE A 109 11.45 -8.57 8.74
CA ILE A 109 10.95 -8.29 7.39
C ILE A 109 10.06 -7.05 7.37
N ARG A 110 9.18 -6.85 8.37
CA ARG A 110 8.34 -5.66 8.48
C ARG A 110 9.18 -4.39 8.54
N MET A 111 10.24 -4.38 9.34
CA MET A 111 11.16 -3.23 9.41
C MET A 111 11.87 -2.98 8.07
N TYR A 112 12.25 -4.03 7.32
CA TYR A 112 12.77 -3.85 5.95
C TYR A 112 11.73 -3.22 5.00
N LEU A 113 10.47 -3.65 5.09
CA LEU A 113 9.38 -3.08 4.27
C LEU A 113 9.05 -1.63 4.65
N GLU A 114 9.32 -1.26 5.89
CA GLU A 114 9.20 0.11 6.39
C GLU A 114 10.42 0.99 6.04
N GLY A 115 11.44 0.41 5.38
CA GLY A 115 12.61 1.13 4.86
C GLY A 115 13.79 1.26 5.83
N TRP A 116 13.77 0.52 6.95
CA TRP A 116 14.88 0.53 7.91
C TRP A 116 16.13 -0.14 7.32
N LYS A 117 17.30 0.43 7.61
CA LYS A 117 18.58 -0.16 7.24
C LYS A 117 18.94 -1.32 8.16
N PRO A 118 19.70 -2.33 7.69
CA PRO A 118 20.11 -3.48 8.50
C PRO A 118 20.76 -3.10 9.84
N GLU A 119 21.56 -2.04 9.86
CA GLU A 119 22.24 -1.52 11.06
C GLU A 119 21.26 -0.91 12.06
N GLU A 120 20.21 -0.24 11.55
CA GLU A 120 19.16 0.37 12.37
C GLU A 120 18.27 -0.72 12.99
N ILE A 121 17.95 -1.78 12.23
CA ILE A 121 17.21 -2.95 12.71
C ILE A 121 18.01 -3.68 13.79
N ALA A 122 19.30 -3.94 13.54
CA ALA A 122 20.19 -4.59 14.49
C ALA A 122 20.23 -3.83 15.83
N THR A 123 20.42 -2.51 15.76
CA THR A 123 20.42 -1.62 16.92
C THR A 123 19.07 -1.64 17.64
N LYS A 124 17.96 -1.52 16.89
CA LYS A 124 16.60 -1.43 17.45
C LYS A 124 16.17 -2.72 18.17
N LEU A 125 16.58 -3.88 17.64
CA LEU A 125 16.19 -5.19 18.17
C LEU A 125 17.24 -5.81 19.11
N GLY A 126 18.37 -5.14 19.34
CA GLY A 126 19.47 -5.68 20.13
C GLY A 126 20.09 -6.94 19.51
N LEU A 127 20.12 -7.02 18.19
CA LEU A 127 20.63 -8.16 17.43
C LEU A 127 22.00 -7.83 16.82
N ALA A 128 22.82 -8.87 16.60
CA ALA A 128 23.97 -8.73 15.72
C ALA A 128 23.51 -8.47 14.28
N LEU A 129 24.25 -7.64 13.54
CA LEU A 129 23.97 -7.34 12.13
C LEU A 129 23.85 -8.62 11.28
N GLN A 130 24.71 -9.61 11.53
CA GLN A 130 24.65 -10.91 10.86
C GLN A 130 23.35 -11.66 11.16
N THR A 131 22.80 -11.54 12.36
CA THR A 131 21.52 -12.15 12.74
C THR A 131 20.36 -11.52 11.96
N VAL A 132 20.39 -10.20 11.72
CA VAL A 132 19.40 -9.52 10.87
C VAL A 132 19.44 -10.05 9.44
N TYR A 133 20.63 -10.23 8.87
CA TYR A 133 20.79 -10.81 7.53
C TYR A 133 20.32 -12.27 7.47
N ASN A 134 20.64 -13.08 8.48
CA ASN A 134 20.22 -14.47 8.55
C ASN A 134 18.69 -14.59 8.64
N LYS A 135 18.05 -13.84 9.55
CA LYS A 135 16.58 -13.80 9.69
C LYS A 135 15.90 -13.35 8.40
N ARG A 136 16.45 -12.34 7.71
CA ARG A 136 15.94 -11.92 6.39
C ARG A 136 16.03 -13.05 5.37
N ARG A 137 17.17 -13.73 5.30
CA ARG A 137 17.40 -14.83 4.35
C ARG A 137 16.43 -15.97 4.59
N GLU A 138 16.28 -16.40 5.84
CA GLU A 138 15.37 -17.49 6.22
C GLU A 138 13.91 -17.13 5.98
N ALA A 139 13.51 -15.90 6.31
CA ALA A 139 12.17 -15.42 6.02
C ALA A 139 11.84 -15.43 4.52
N ILE A 140 12.77 -14.98 3.66
CA ILE A 140 12.57 -15.02 2.20
C ILE A 140 12.40 -16.46 1.69
N LEU A 141 13.12 -17.43 2.26
CA LEU A 141 12.98 -18.84 1.89
C LEU A 141 11.59 -19.38 2.26
N ILE A 142 11.06 -19.01 3.42
CA ILE A 142 9.72 -19.40 3.86
C ILE A 142 8.66 -18.76 2.95
N LEU A 143 8.73 -17.44 2.73
CA LEU A 143 7.78 -16.71 1.88
C LEU A 143 7.73 -17.28 0.45
N ARG A 144 8.90 -17.60 -0.15
CA ARG A 144 8.95 -18.24 -1.48
C ARG A 144 8.23 -19.58 -1.54
N LYS A 145 8.29 -20.39 -0.47
CA LYS A 145 7.55 -21.67 -0.44
C LYS A 145 6.04 -21.47 -0.39
N HIS A 146 5.57 -20.37 0.20
CA HIS A 146 4.16 -20.06 0.36
C HIS A 146 3.56 -19.28 -0.81
N MET A 147 4.36 -18.48 -1.53
CA MET A 147 3.90 -17.63 -2.65
C MET A 147 3.96 -18.31 -4.03
N VAL A 148 4.60 -19.48 -4.16
CA VAL A 148 4.72 -20.24 -5.42
C VAL A 148 3.70 -21.38 -5.47
N LYS A 149 2.45 -21.12 -5.09
CA LYS A 149 1.33 -22.07 -5.22
C LYS A 149 0.17 -21.46 -5.96
#